data_AF-A0AAU2WZ91-F1
#
_entry.id   AF-A0AAU2WZ91-F1
#
_cell.length_a   1.000
_cell.length_b   1.000
_cell.length_c   1.000
_cell.angle_alpha   90.00
_cell.angle_beta   90.00
_cell.angle_gamma   90.00
#
_symmetry.space_group_name_H-M   'P 1'
#
loop_
_entity.id
_entity.type
_entity.pdbx_description
1 polymer ?
#
loop_
_entity_poly.entity_id
_entity_poly.type
_entity_poly.pdbx_seq_one_letter_code
_entity_poly.pdbx_strand_id
1 'polypeptide(L)'
;MGEETDGTRGGTAGVTRRGTNGDAAPAPPRRPRRRLLAATAALGLLAGAGTAAGIAAATWPDDKSEVPYVYEGDAVVDSAPVRSDFLEVRVTAYHCGMAFTTGTHAEYYARGQICRIGVRFDNQQLVTANIDSRIQKIVLDDGSEAVPDDVVMQIKRQQQVQQMGARNIVVLSYWFDIPRERRPVAIRVRATPESLPAEVALPAHTWERQ
;
A
#
# COMPACT_ATOMS: atom_id res chain seq x y z
N MET A 1 44.82 -15.38 -21.72
CA MET A 1 44.90 -16.81 -21.35
C MET A 1 43.59 -17.43 -21.84
N GLY A 2 43.66 -18.22 -22.93
CA GLY A 2 42.54 -18.83 -23.67
C GLY A 2 41.80 -17.84 -24.57
N GLU A 3 41.93 -17.74 -25.90
CA GLU A 3 42.16 -18.73 -26.99
C GLU A 3 40.94 -19.63 -27.28
N GLU A 4 40.21 -19.33 -28.37
CA GLU A 4 39.56 -20.24 -29.36
C GLU A 4 38.82 -19.34 -30.41
N THR A 5 39.31 -19.05 -31.63
CA THR A 5 39.27 -19.81 -32.92
C THR A 5 37.88 -20.39 -33.25
N ASP A 6 37.33 -20.47 -34.46
CA ASP A 6 37.64 -20.16 -35.86
C ASP A 6 36.36 -20.62 -36.65
N GLY A 7 36.23 -20.30 -37.95
CA GLY A 7 35.64 -21.31 -38.85
C GLY A 7 34.49 -20.91 -39.80
N THR A 8 34.76 -19.96 -40.70
CA THR A 8 34.48 -19.95 -42.15
C THR A 8 33.74 -21.14 -42.82
N ARG A 9 32.76 -20.85 -43.71
CA ARG A 9 32.53 -21.39 -45.09
C ARG A 9 31.12 -20.96 -45.57
N GLY A 10 30.84 -20.42 -46.76
CA GLY A 10 31.45 -20.57 -48.07
C GLY A 10 30.65 -21.58 -48.91
N GLY A 11 29.90 -21.15 -49.94
CA GLY A 11 29.26 -22.09 -50.87
C GLY A 11 28.20 -21.52 -51.82
N THR A 12 28.64 -21.10 -53.01
CA THR A 12 27.83 -20.68 -54.18
C THR A 12 27.38 -21.86 -55.07
N ALA A 13 26.17 -21.69 -55.64
CA ALA A 13 25.65 -22.07 -56.98
C ALA A 13 26.11 -23.36 -57.74
N GLY A 14 25.11 -24.10 -58.26
CA GLY A 14 25.17 -25.05 -59.38
C GLY A 14 23.82 -25.77 -59.56
N VAL A 15 22.93 -25.39 -60.50
CA VAL A 15 22.79 -25.80 -61.93
C VAL A 15 22.10 -27.17 -62.20
N THR A 16 20.84 -27.07 -62.65
CA THR A 16 20.00 -27.84 -63.64
C THR A 16 19.99 -29.38 -63.77
N ARG A 17 18.78 -29.98 -63.77
CA ARG A 17 18.05 -30.67 -64.90
C ARG A 17 16.83 -31.45 -64.36
N ARG A 18 15.59 -31.18 -64.81
CA ARG A 18 14.80 -31.75 -65.94
C ARG A 18 14.18 -33.15 -65.68
N GLY A 19 12.83 -33.20 -65.77
CA GLY A 19 11.99 -34.39 -66.00
C GLY A 19 11.24 -34.82 -64.74
N THR A 20 9.93 -35.08 -64.71
CA THR A 20 8.97 -35.46 -65.75
C THR A 20 7.55 -35.12 -65.28
N ASN A 21 6.69 -34.71 -66.21
CA ASN A 21 5.26 -34.54 -65.99
C ASN A 21 4.63 -35.93 -65.80
N GLY A 22 4.00 -36.14 -64.64
CA GLY A 22 3.09 -37.24 -64.38
C GLY A 22 1.80 -36.66 -63.83
N ASP A 23 0.76 -36.67 -64.66
CA ASP A 23 -0.59 -36.24 -64.33
C ASP A 23 -1.14 -37.07 -63.15
N ALA A 24 -1.23 -36.44 -61.98
CA ALA A 24 -2.01 -36.93 -60.85
C ALA A 24 -3.26 -36.07 -60.72
N ALA A 25 -4.42 -36.70 -60.89
CA ALA A 25 -5.74 -36.08 -60.77
C ALA A 25 -5.89 -35.26 -59.47
N PRO A 26 -6.54 -34.09 -59.51
CA PRO A 26 -6.72 -33.28 -58.31
C PRO A 26 -7.62 -34.00 -57.30
N ALA A 27 -7.07 -34.30 -56.12
CA ALA A 27 -7.83 -34.77 -54.98
C ALA A 27 -8.91 -33.73 -54.62
N PRO A 28 -10.15 -34.15 -54.28
CA PRO A 28 -11.21 -33.21 -53.94
C PRO A 28 -10.84 -32.40 -52.69
N PRO A 29 -11.19 -31.10 -52.63
CA PRO A 29 -10.90 -30.27 -51.47
C PRO A 29 -11.59 -30.82 -50.22
N ARG A 30 -10.80 -31.28 -49.25
CA ARG A 30 -11.27 -31.61 -47.90
C ARG A 30 -11.77 -30.34 -47.23
N ARG A 31 -13.09 -30.15 -47.27
CA ARG A 31 -13.86 -29.01 -46.75
C ARG A 31 -13.64 -28.74 -45.23
N PRO A 32 -13.93 -27.50 -44.78
CA PRO A 32 -13.23 -26.79 -43.70
C PRO A 32 -13.84 -26.99 -42.30
N ARG A 33 -14.22 -28.22 -41.93
CA ARG A 33 -14.91 -28.48 -40.65
C ARG A 33 -14.05 -28.20 -39.40
N ARG A 34 -12.73 -28.30 -39.50
CA ARG A 34 -11.80 -28.05 -38.37
C ARG A 34 -11.68 -26.58 -37.97
N ARG A 35 -11.93 -25.63 -38.90
CA ARG A 35 -11.81 -24.19 -38.61
C ARG A 35 -13.02 -23.63 -37.85
N LEU A 36 -14.22 -24.16 -38.11
CA LEU A 36 -15.43 -23.75 -37.38
C LEU A 36 -15.44 -24.24 -35.92
N LEU A 37 -14.96 -25.45 -35.66
CA LEU A 37 -14.88 -26.00 -34.30
C LEU A 37 -13.87 -25.26 -33.41
N ALA A 38 -12.76 -24.78 -33.97
CA ALA A 38 -11.77 -23.99 -33.25
C ALA A 38 -12.29 -22.59 -32.87
N ALA A 39 -13.07 -21.96 -33.76
CA ALA A 39 -13.63 -20.64 -33.51
C ALA A 39 -14.70 -20.65 -32.40
N THR A 40 -15.56 -21.66 -32.36
CA THR A 40 -16.59 -21.80 -31.30
C THR A 40 -15.99 -22.10 -29.94
N ALA A 41 -14.91 -22.89 -29.89
CA ALA A 41 -14.20 -23.18 -28.63
C ALA A 41 -13.52 -21.92 -28.06
N ALA A 42 -12.90 -21.10 -28.90
CA ALA A 42 -12.26 -19.85 -28.48
C ALA A 42 -13.28 -18.81 -27.95
N LEU A 43 -14.44 -18.68 -28.59
CA LEU A 43 -15.52 -17.80 -28.12
C LEU A 43 -16.12 -18.26 -26.79
N GLY A 44 -16.32 -19.57 -26.61
CA GLY A 44 -16.78 -20.13 -25.32
C GLY A 44 -15.80 -19.88 -24.18
N LEU A 45 -14.49 -19.99 -24.45
CA LEU A 45 -13.43 -19.71 -23.48
C LEU A 45 -13.37 -18.24 -23.07
N LEU A 46 -13.51 -17.32 -24.03
CA LEU A 46 -13.50 -15.87 -23.76
C LEU A 46 -14.73 -15.42 -22.96
N ALA A 47 -15.91 -15.96 -23.29
CA ALA A 47 -17.12 -15.68 -22.52
C ALA A 47 -17.02 -16.23 -21.09
N GLY A 48 -16.54 -17.48 -20.92
CA GLY A 48 -16.31 -18.08 -19.60
C GLY A 48 -15.33 -17.27 -18.74
N ALA A 49 -14.20 -16.85 -19.33
CA ALA A 49 -13.20 -16.04 -18.64
C ALA A 49 -13.72 -14.65 -18.23
N GLY A 50 -14.49 -13.99 -19.10
CA GLY A 50 -15.09 -12.69 -18.78
C GLY A 50 -16.11 -12.77 -17.64
N THR A 51 -16.95 -13.81 -17.63
CA THR A 51 -17.95 -14.00 -16.57
C THR A 51 -17.27 -14.35 -15.23
N ALA A 52 -16.25 -15.21 -15.25
CA ALA A 52 -15.48 -15.57 -14.07
C ALA A 52 -14.72 -14.35 -13.49
N ALA A 53 -14.11 -13.51 -14.34
CA ALA A 53 -13.43 -12.29 -13.89
C ALA A 53 -14.41 -11.25 -13.34
N GLY A 54 -15.59 -11.10 -13.93
CA GLY A 54 -16.64 -10.20 -13.43
C GLY A 54 -17.20 -10.63 -12.08
N ILE A 55 -17.47 -11.94 -11.90
CA ILE A 55 -17.89 -12.48 -10.60
C ILE A 55 -16.75 -12.31 -9.59
N ALA A 56 -15.52 -12.67 -9.94
CA ALA A 56 -14.38 -12.50 -9.06
C ALA A 56 -14.21 -11.03 -8.63
N ALA A 57 -14.30 -10.06 -9.53
CA ALA A 57 -14.22 -8.64 -9.16
C ALA A 57 -15.41 -8.17 -8.30
N ALA A 58 -16.61 -8.74 -8.48
CA ALA A 58 -17.79 -8.38 -7.69
C ALA A 58 -17.85 -9.08 -6.32
N THR A 59 -17.20 -10.24 -6.18
CA THR A 59 -17.23 -11.04 -4.95
C THR A 59 -15.88 -11.11 -4.24
N TRP A 60 -14.82 -10.51 -4.79
CA TRP A 60 -13.55 -10.40 -4.09
C TRP A 60 -13.82 -9.57 -2.84
N PRO A 61 -13.50 -10.08 -1.64
CA PRO A 61 -13.54 -9.25 -0.45
C PRO A 61 -12.63 -8.06 -0.72
N ASP A 62 -13.18 -6.84 -0.67
CA ASP A 62 -12.36 -5.64 -0.63
C ASP A 62 -11.72 -5.62 0.76
N ASP A 63 -10.70 -6.48 0.92
CA ASP A 63 -10.07 -6.79 2.20
C ASP A 63 -9.09 -5.66 2.54
N LYS A 64 -9.57 -4.42 2.45
CA LYS A 64 -8.95 -3.28 3.10
C LYS A 64 -9.51 -3.21 4.52
N SER A 65 -9.29 -4.27 5.31
CA SER A 65 -9.78 -4.42 6.68
C SER A 65 -9.89 -3.05 7.36
N GLU A 66 -11.13 -2.58 7.47
CA GLU A 66 -11.46 -1.25 7.98
C GLU A 66 -11.33 -1.21 9.49
N VAL A 67 -11.12 -2.37 10.12
CA VAL A 67 -11.03 -2.48 11.57
C VAL A 67 -9.80 -1.72 12.03
N PRO A 68 -9.98 -0.57 12.71
CA PRO A 68 -8.85 0.19 13.17
C PRO A 68 -8.09 -0.63 14.20
N TYR A 69 -6.76 -0.57 14.16
CA TYR A 69 -5.95 -1.16 15.21
C TYR A 69 -6.14 -0.31 16.47
N VAL A 70 -7.10 -0.72 17.30
CA VAL A 70 -7.51 -0.04 18.53
C VAL A 70 -6.98 -0.87 19.69
N TYR A 71 -6.19 -0.24 20.55
CA TYR A 71 -5.75 -0.88 21.78
C TYR A 71 -6.81 -0.73 22.87
N GLU A 72 -6.70 -1.53 23.91
CA GLU A 72 -7.49 -1.32 25.12
C GLU A 72 -7.29 0.10 25.67
N GLY A 73 -8.41 0.76 26.00
CA GLY A 73 -8.45 2.14 26.48
C GLY A 73 -8.41 3.21 25.39
N ASP A 74 -8.22 2.88 24.12
CA ASP A 74 -8.35 3.87 23.03
C ASP A 74 -9.81 4.29 22.82
N ALA A 75 -10.03 5.58 22.60
CA ALA A 75 -11.26 6.04 21.96
C ALA A 75 -11.16 5.73 20.46
N VAL A 76 -12.18 5.07 19.93
CA VAL A 76 -12.35 4.93 18.48
C VAL A 76 -12.70 6.30 17.91
N VAL A 77 -11.96 6.70 16.88
CA VAL A 77 -12.20 7.97 16.17
C VAL A 77 -12.56 7.63 14.74
N ASP A 78 -13.66 8.18 14.25
CA ASP A 78 -14.01 8.11 12.83
C ASP A 78 -13.96 9.52 12.25
N SER A 79 -12.75 9.92 11.85
CA SER A 79 -12.54 11.24 11.23
C SER A 79 -12.81 11.20 9.74
N ALA A 80 -13.35 12.30 9.22
CA ALA A 80 -13.45 12.49 7.79
C ALA A 80 -12.06 12.44 7.13
N PRO A 81 -11.94 11.87 5.92
CA PRO A 81 -10.68 11.86 5.20
C PRO A 81 -10.21 13.28 4.89
N VAL A 82 -8.94 13.55 5.18
CA VAL A 82 -8.24 14.76 4.77
C VAL A 82 -7.06 14.39 3.89
N ARG A 83 -6.54 15.35 3.12
CA ARG A 83 -5.50 15.08 2.12
C ARG A 83 -4.26 15.92 2.34
N SER A 84 -3.10 15.28 2.28
CA SER A 84 -1.78 15.92 2.16
C SER A 84 -1.11 15.35 0.90
N ASP A 85 -1.05 16.16 -0.16
CA ASP A 85 -0.51 15.76 -1.47
C ASP A 85 -1.08 14.42 -1.97
N PHE A 86 -0.30 13.33 -1.91
CA PHE A 86 -0.72 12.01 -2.37
C PHE A 86 -1.28 11.09 -1.28
N LEU A 87 -1.28 11.53 -0.03
CA LEU A 87 -1.84 10.77 1.09
C LEU A 87 -3.24 11.25 1.41
N GLU A 88 -4.20 10.32 1.44
CA GLU A 88 -5.44 10.49 2.20
C GLU A 88 -5.21 9.97 3.62
N VAL A 89 -5.68 10.72 4.61
CA VAL A 89 -5.38 10.52 6.03
C VAL A 89 -6.67 10.49 6.82
N ARG A 90 -6.77 9.55 7.77
CA ARG A 90 -7.82 9.49 8.79
C ARG A 90 -7.21 9.15 10.15
N VAL A 91 -7.62 9.85 11.20
CA VAL A 91 -7.43 9.40 12.58
C VAL A 91 -8.46 8.32 12.89
N THR A 92 -7.98 7.22 13.45
CA THR A 92 -8.77 6.02 13.74
C THR A 92 -8.88 5.70 15.23
N ALA A 93 -7.91 6.14 16.03
CA ALA A 93 -7.84 5.89 17.46
C ALA A 93 -7.12 7.02 18.19
N TYR A 94 -7.50 7.27 19.44
CA TYR A 94 -6.90 8.30 20.27
C TYR A 94 -6.92 7.94 21.76
N HIS A 95 -5.81 8.16 22.46
CA HIS A 95 -5.70 8.02 23.91
C HIS A 95 -4.62 8.98 24.42
N CYS A 96 -4.93 9.79 25.44
CA CYS A 96 -3.97 10.66 26.11
C CYS A 96 -4.02 10.54 27.64
N GLY A 97 -3.07 11.17 28.33
CA GLY A 97 -3.03 11.17 29.78
C GLY A 97 -2.34 9.95 30.39
N MET A 98 -1.72 9.08 29.58
CA MET A 98 -1.00 7.91 30.07
C MET A 98 0.24 8.34 30.86
N ALA A 99 0.38 7.85 32.09
CA ALA A 99 1.53 8.17 32.95
C ALA A 99 2.80 7.38 32.58
N PHE A 100 2.63 6.23 31.96
CA PHE A 100 3.74 5.39 31.51
C PHE A 100 3.28 4.50 30.36
N THR A 101 4.25 3.86 29.73
CA THR A 101 4.02 2.83 28.74
C THR A 101 5.07 1.74 28.87
N THR A 102 4.71 0.52 28.49
CA THR A 102 5.59 -0.65 28.53
C THR A 102 5.75 -1.29 27.15
N GLY A 103 6.92 -1.87 26.90
CA GLY A 103 7.22 -2.80 25.81
C GLY A 103 7.87 -4.05 26.40
N THR A 104 8.11 -5.08 25.58
CA THR A 104 8.59 -6.39 26.08
C THR A 104 9.92 -6.35 26.82
N HIS A 105 10.71 -5.28 26.67
CA HIS A 105 12.04 -5.12 27.28
C HIS A 105 12.29 -3.75 27.90
N ALA A 106 11.28 -2.87 27.96
CA ALA A 106 11.48 -1.51 28.44
C ALA A 106 10.18 -0.91 28.98
N GLU A 107 10.31 -0.14 30.05
CA GLU A 107 9.27 0.75 30.56
C GLU A 107 9.69 2.19 30.31
N TYR A 108 8.71 3.05 30.07
CA TYR A 108 8.93 4.47 29.89
C TYR A 108 7.87 5.26 30.65
N TYR A 109 8.35 6.09 31.57
CA TYR A 109 7.51 6.99 32.36
C TYR A 109 7.44 8.34 31.65
N ALA A 110 6.24 8.89 31.52
CA ALA A 110 6.00 10.14 30.83
C ALA A 110 6.73 11.29 31.52
N ARG A 111 7.33 12.19 30.74
CA ARG A 111 7.86 13.47 31.26
C ARG A 111 6.72 14.45 31.57
N GLY A 112 5.65 14.41 30.77
CA GLY A 112 4.39 15.07 31.11
C GLY A 112 3.23 14.09 31.07
N GLN A 113 2.82 13.71 29.87
CA GLN A 113 1.82 12.68 29.61
C GLN A 113 2.06 12.05 28.24
N ILE A 114 1.82 10.75 28.14
CA ILE A 114 1.90 10.05 26.86
C ILE A 114 0.54 10.11 26.15
N CYS A 115 0.61 10.36 24.86
CA CYS A 115 -0.51 10.38 23.93
C CYS A 115 -0.23 9.41 22.78
N ARG A 116 -1.21 8.57 22.46
CA ARG A 116 -1.22 7.72 21.27
C ARG A 116 -2.29 8.20 20.30
N ILE A 117 -1.94 8.26 19.01
CA ILE A 117 -2.86 8.54 17.91
C ILE A 117 -2.69 7.46 16.85
N GLY A 118 -3.76 6.71 16.57
CA GLY A 118 -3.83 5.80 15.43
C GLY A 118 -4.22 6.57 14.17
N VAL A 119 -3.42 6.44 13.12
CA VAL A 119 -3.60 7.15 11.85
C VAL A 119 -3.56 6.16 10.70
N ARG A 120 -4.63 6.15 9.91
CA ARG A 120 -4.72 5.46 8.61
C ARG A 120 -4.21 6.38 7.52
N PHE A 121 -3.35 5.83 6.69
CA PHE A 121 -2.81 6.45 5.49
C PHE A 121 -3.20 5.62 4.28
N ASP A 122 -3.75 6.26 3.26
CA ASP A 122 -4.01 5.65 1.94
C ASP A 122 -3.14 6.35 0.88
N ASN A 123 -2.24 5.57 0.27
CA ASN A 123 -1.38 6.05 -0.80
C ASN A 123 -2.16 6.13 -2.11
N GLN A 124 -2.46 7.35 -2.56
CA GLN A 124 -3.22 7.59 -3.78
C GLN A 124 -2.39 7.50 -5.07
N GLN A 125 -1.12 7.09 -5.00
CA GLN A 125 -0.25 6.94 -6.17
C GLN A 125 -0.22 5.50 -6.70
N LEU A 126 0.29 5.38 -7.94
CA LEU A 126 0.61 4.10 -8.58
C LEU A 126 2.06 3.65 -8.32
N VAL A 127 2.78 4.34 -7.44
CA VAL A 127 4.15 4.03 -7.05
C VAL A 127 4.25 3.90 -5.53
N THR A 128 5.36 3.36 -5.05
CA THR A 128 5.65 3.29 -3.61
C THR A 128 5.88 4.69 -3.06
N ALA A 129 5.55 4.87 -1.78
CA ALA A 129 5.79 6.10 -1.04
C ALA A 129 6.36 5.77 0.34
N ASN A 130 7.02 6.74 0.97
CA ASN A 130 7.51 6.61 2.35
C ASN A 130 6.74 7.59 3.23
N ILE A 131 6.30 7.13 4.39
CA ILE A 131 5.81 7.99 5.48
C ILE A 131 6.94 8.14 6.47
N ASP A 132 7.39 9.37 6.68
CA ASP A 132 8.31 9.71 7.77
C ASP A 132 7.50 10.12 9.00
N SER A 133 7.65 9.38 10.09
CA SER A 133 6.97 9.62 11.35
C SER A 133 7.41 10.92 12.02
N ARG A 134 8.65 11.38 11.78
CA ARG A 134 9.27 12.49 12.51
C ARG A 134 8.78 13.86 12.05
N ILE A 135 8.20 13.94 10.85
CA ILE A 135 7.64 15.19 10.30
C ILE A 135 6.17 15.40 10.67
N GLN A 136 5.56 14.40 11.31
CA GLN A 136 4.19 14.49 11.79
C GLN A 136 4.17 15.24 13.12
N LYS A 137 3.08 15.96 13.39
CA LYS A 137 2.99 16.79 14.59
C LYS A 137 1.65 16.67 15.26
N ILE A 138 1.65 16.68 16.58
CA ILE A 138 0.45 16.92 17.38
C ILE A 138 0.35 18.42 17.67
N VAL A 139 -0.84 18.99 17.52
CA VAL A 139 -1.14 20.39 17.83
C VAL A 139 -1.80 20.45 19.18
N LEU A 140 -1.31 21.34 20.05
CA LEU A 140 -1.78 21.52 21.42
C LEU A 140 -2.74 22.72 21.52
N ASP A 141 -3.45 22.82 22.64
CA ASP A 141 -4.46 23.84 22.90
C ASP A 141 -3.93 25.27 23.01
N ASP A 142 -2.63 25.46 23.19
CA ASP A 142 -1.95 26.76 23.09
C ASP A 142 -1.38 27.05 21.69
N GLY A 143 -1.66 26.18 20.71
CA GLY A 143 -1.16 26.28 19.35
C GLY A 143 0.29 25.82 19.17
N SER A 144 0.97 25.39 20.24
CA SER A 144 2.28 24.76 20.12
C SER A 144 2.16 23.38 19.47
N GLU A 145 3.29 22.89 18.95
CA GLU A 145 3.35 21.60 18.28
C GLU A 145 4.42 20.71 18.93
N ALA A 146 4.17 19.41 18.97
CA ALA A 146 5.16 18.40 19.35
C ALA A 146 5.31 17.33 18.26
N VAL A 147 6.51 16.78 18.14
CA VAL A 147 6.80 15.62 17.28
C VAL A 147 6.63 14.33 18.06
N PRO A 148 6.48 13.16 17.41
CA PRO A 148 6.51 11.87 18.10
C PRO A 148 7.77 11.70 18.95
N ASP A 149 7.64 11.10 20.12
CA ASP A 149 8.77 10.82 21.00
C ASP A 149 9.53 9.59 20.49
N ASP A 150 10.79 9.77 20.08
CA ASP A 150 11.61 8.72 19.47
C ASP A 150 11.82 7.52 20.42
N VAL A 151 11.95 7.75 21.73
CA VAL A 151 12.17 6.68 22.71
C VAL A 151 10.91 5.84 22.85
N VAL A 152 9.73 6.48 23.00
CA VAL A 152 8.46 5.76 23.07
C VAL A 152 8.17 5.01 21.77
N MET A 153 8.42 5.65 20.62
CA MET A 153 8.27 5.02 19.30
C MET A 153 9.17 3.79 19.18
N GLN A 154 10.43 3.85 19.64
CA GLN A 154 11.35 2.73 19.65
C GLN A 154 10.89 1.59 20.57
N ILE A 155 10.46 1.91 21.79
CA ILE A 155 9.94 0.92 22.76
C ILE A 155 8.72 0.19 22.18
N LYS A 156 7.87 0.91 21.44
CA LYS A 156 6.70 0.36 20.73
C LYS A 156 7.02 -0.24 19.37
N ARG A 157 8.30 -0.27 18.99
CA ARG A 157 8.80 -0.80 17.72
C ARG A 157 8.08 -0.21 16.50
N GLN A 158 7.72 1.07 16.61
CA GLN A 158 7.15 1.81 15.49
C GLN A 158 8.29 2.25 14.57
N GLN A 159 8.10 2.09 13.26
CA GLN A 159 9.09 2.51 12.28
C GLN A 159 9.12 4.04 12.17
N GLN A 160 10.33 4.61 12.11
CA GLN A 160 10.48 6.04 11.81
C GLN A 160 10.16 6.35 10.35
N VAL A 161 10.44 5.41 9.45
CA VAL A 161 10.08 5.50 8.03
C VAL A 161 9.35 4.22 7.63
N GLN A 162 8.08 4.36 7.25
CA GLN A 162 7.25 3.26 6.76
C GLN A 162 7.13 3.38 5.24
N GLN A 163 7.61 2.37 4.51
CA GLN A 163 7.33 2.27 3.08
C GLN A 163 5.91 1.72 2.86
N MET A 164 5.20 2.33 1.93
CA MET A 164 3.89 1.91 1.45
C MET A 164 3.96 1.50 -0.01
N GLY A 165 3.23 0.44 -0.35
CA GLY A 165 2.94 0.07 -1.74
C GLY A 165 2.07 1.10 -2.45
N ALA A 166 2.04 1.03 -3.79
CA ALA A 166 1.09 1.74 -4.61
C ALA A 166 -0.35 1.35 -4.23
N ARG A 167 -1.26 2.33 -4.09
CA ARG A 167 -2.68 2.10 -3.72
C ARG A 167 -2.88 1.32 -2.42
N ASN A 168 -1.84 1.25 -1.59
CA ASN A 168 -1.86 0.51 -0.34
C ASN A 168 -2.31 1.41 0.81
N ILE A 169 -2.75 0.75 1.88
CA ILE A 169 -3.16 1.37 3.12
C ILE A 169 -2.28 0.86 4.24
N VAL A 170 -1.87 1.76 5.13
CA VAL A 170 -1.22 1.39 6.39
C VAL A 170 -1.88 2.13 7.54
N VAL A 171 -1.91 1.51 8.70
CA VAL A 171 -2.33 2.14 9.95
C VAL A 171 -1.13 2.19 10.88
N LEU A 172 -0.76 3.39 11.31
CA LEU A 172 0.40 3.62 12.18
C LEU A 172 -0.08 4.23 13.49
N SER A 173 0.60 3.89 14.58
CA SER A 173 0.39 4.54 15.88
C SER A 173 1.51 5.51 16.17
N TYR A 174 1.18 6.80 16.27
CA TYR A 174 2.10 7.82 16.74
C TYR A 174 2.02 7.97 18.24
N TRP A 175 3.18 8.04 18.87
CA TRP A 175 3.32 8.21 20.31
C TRP A 175 4.03 9.53 20.61
N PHE A 176 3.43 10.35 21.46
CA PHE A 176 3.93 11.65 21.86
C PHE A 176 4.08 11.68 23.38
N ASP A 177 5.10 12.37 23.88
CA ASP A 177 5.21 12.75 25.29
C ASP A 177 5.13 14.29 25.36
N ILE A 178 3.97 14.78 25.78
CA ILE A 178 3.62 16.21 25.78
C ILE A 178 3.52 16.72 27.22
N PRO A 179 3.58 18.05 27.46
CA PRO A 179 3.38 18.59 28.80
C PRO A 179 2.03 18.18 29.40
N ARG A 180 2.00 17.94 30.71
CA ARG A 180 0.86 17.32 31.41
C ARG A 180 -0.39 18.22 31.43
N GLU A 181 -0.18 19.52 31.42
CA GLU A 181 -1.20 20.54 31.44
C GLU A 181 -1.76 20.89 30.05
N ARG A 182 -1.16 20.36 28.98
CA ARG A 182 -1.56 20.62 27.60
C ARG A 182 -2.53 19.58 27.09
N ARG A 183 -3.43 20.01 26.21
CA ARG A 183 -4.39 19.12 25.56
C ARG A 183 -4.16 19.09 24.07
N PRO A 184 -4.04 17.92 23.45
CA PRO A 184 -4.07 17.82 22.00
C PRO A 184 -5.41 18.25 21.44
N VAL A 185 -5.37 19.02 20.36
CA VAL A 185 -6.56 19.48 19.63
C VAL A 185 -6.59 18.99 18.20
N ALA A 186 -5.43 18.68 17.61
CA ALA A 186 -5.34 18.15 16.26
C ALA A 186 -4.06 17.33 16.06
N ILE A 187 -4.02 16.55 14.99
CA ILE A 187 -2.78 16.05 14.40
C ILE A 187 -2.58 16.68 13.02
N ARG A 188 -1.36 17.11 12.74
CA ARG A 188 -0.91 17.61 11.44
C ARG A 188 -0.04 16.57 10.78
N VAL A 189 -0.50 16.12 9.61
CA VAL A 189 0.11 15.05 8.85
C VAL A 189 0.60 15.56 7.51
N ARG A 190 1.83 15.23 7.14
CA ARG A 190 2.45 15.57 5.87
C ARG A 190 2.91 14.32 5.14
N ALA A 191 2.71 14.32 3.82
CA ALA A 191 3.19 13.27 2.93
C ALA A 191 4.71 13.37 2.69
N THR A 192 5.21 14.59 2.54
CA THR A 192 6.64 14.92 2.48
C THR A 192 6.93 16.17 3.31
N PRO A 193 8.20 16.46 3.66
CA PRO A 193 8.54 17.69 4.40
C PRO A 193 8.02 18.99 3.74
N GLU A 194 7.88 19.00 2.41
CA GLU A 194 7.47 20.12 1.57
C GLU A 194 5.96 20.16 1.31
N SER A 195 5.26 19.06 1.57
CA SER A 195 3.81 18.96 1.38
C SER A 195 3.07 19.87 2.36
N LEU A 196 1.97 20.49 1.92
CA LEU A 196 1.04 21.16 2.84
C LEU A 196 0.48 20.14 3.85
N PRO A 197 0.33 20.51 5.14
CA PRO A 197 -0.17 19.58 6.13
C PRO A 197 -1.67 19.35 5.96
N ALA A 198 -2.09 18.11 6.14
CA ALA A 198 -3.47 17.76 6.44
C ALA A 198 -3.67 17.83 7.96
N GLU A 199 -4.62 18.62 8.41
CA GLU A 199 -4.95 18.74 9.84
C GLU A 199 -6.25 17.97 10.13
N VAL A 200 -6.19 17.10 11.14
CA VAL A 200 -7.36 16.35 11.63
C VAL A 200 -7.60 16.73 13.08
N ALA A 201 -8.78 17.28 13.37
CA ALA A 201 -9.19 17.58 14.73
C ALA A 201 -9.27 16.29 15.57
N LEU A 202 -8.75 16.35 16.78
CA LEU A 202 -8.85 15.26 17.75
C LEU A 202 -10.07 15.49 18.65
N PRO A 203 -10.77 14.42 19.07
CA PRO A 203 -11.89 14.57 19.96
C PRO A 203 -11.43 15.13 21.30
N ALA A 204 -12.19 16.08 21.85
CA ALA A 204 -12.03 16.51 23.22
C ALA A 204 -12.45 15.35 24.13
N HIS A 205 -11.48 14.61 24.66
CA HIS A 205 -11.72 13.52 25.59
C HIS A 205 -10.98 13.78 26.89
N THR A 206 -11.71 13.80 28.00
CA THR A 206 -11.12 13.84 29.34
C THR A 206 -10.84 12.41 29.76
N TRP A 207 -9.61 11.97 29.59
CA TRP A 207 -9.09 10.74 30.19
C TRP A 207 -8.84 11.02 31.68
N GLU A 208 -9.93 11.21 32.44
CA GLU A 208 -9.83 11.40 33.88
C GLU A 208 -9.15 10.17 34.50
N ARG A 209 -8.21 10.45 35.41
CA ARG A 209 -7.37 9.49 36.15
C ARG A 209 -8.14 8.21 36.51
N GLN A 210 -7.89 7.14 35.76
CA GLN A 210 -8.11 5.77 36.26
C GLN A 210 -6.96 5.38 37.19
#